data_AF-A0A4U6N780-F1
#
_entry.id   AF-A0A4U6N780-F1
#
_cell.length_a   1.000
_cell.length_b   1.000
_cell.length_c   1.000
_cell.angle_alpha   90.00
_cell.angle_beta   90.00
_cell.angle_gamma   90.00
#
_symmetry.space_group_name_H-M   'P 1'
#
loop_
_entity.id
_entity.type
_entity.pdbx_description
1 polymer ?
#
loop_
_entity_poly.entity_id
_entity_poly.type
_entity_poly.pdbx_seq_one_letter_code
_entity_poly.pdbx_strand_id
1 'polypeptide(L)'
;MSSTYEFAATAIIGSRTLHTPSGREVTIDLCAPERMPDAPNDWFCAYRIAGLEDNMIEGRALGIDALQALSLALVQVGDKLEADSTRLTFLEQDDLMLPTISTLDRQPLERLARNSSAIE
;
A
#
# COMPACT_ATOMS: atom_id res chain seq x y z
N MET A 1 21.83 -0.58 18.72
CA MET A 1 20.43 -1.03 18.76
C MET A 1 20.02 -1.32 17.33
N SER A 2 19.99 -2.59 16.93
CA SER A 2 19.52 -3.00 15.60
C SER A 2 18.00 -3.03 15.66
N SER A 3 17.37 -1.93 15.25
CA SER A 3 15.91 -1.84 15.15
C SER A 3 15.53 -2.26 13.75
N THR A 4 15.37 -3.56 13.51
CA THR A 4 15.13 -4.04 12.15
C THR A 4 13.64 -4.24 11.93
N TYR A 5 12.96 -3.12 11.71
CA TYR A 5 11.67 -3.06 11.00
C TYR A 5 11.87 -3.37 9.51
N GLU A 6 12.48 -4.51 9.24
CA GLU A 6 12.94 -4.89 7.92
C GLU A 6 11.92 -5.79 7.25
N PHE A 7 11.99 -5.80 5.92
CA PHE A 7 11.28 -6.77 5.13
C PHE A 7 11.88 -8.17 5.38
N ALA A 8 11.03 -9.13 5.73
CA ALA A 8 11.42 -10.52 5.90
C ALA A 8 10.69 -11.40 4.87
N ALA A 9 11.44 -11.96 3.92
CA ALA A 9 10.86 -12.81 2.86
C ALA A 9 10.12 -14.04 3.41
N THR A 10 10.52 -14.53 4.58
CA THR A 10 9.85 -15.64 5.28
C THR A 10 8.52 -15.24 5.93
N ALA A 11 8.24 -13.95 6.05
CA ALA A 11 7.03 -13.41 6.68
C ALA A 11 5.98 -12.95 5.65
N ILE A 12 6.18 -13.20 4.35
CA ILE A 12 5.24 -12.75 3.30
C ILE A 12 3.87 -13.44 3.50
N ILE A 13 2.82 -12.63 3.58
CA ILE A 13 1.42 -13.08 3.67
C ILE A 13 0.61 -12.79 2.40
N GLY A 14 1.14 -11.94 1.51
CA GLY A 14 0.48 -11.58 0.28
C GLY A 14 1.49 -11.07 -0.75
N SER A 15 1.25 -11.43 -2.01
CA SER A 15 2.03 -10.93 -3.14
C SER A 15 1.10 -10.58 -4.30
N ARG A 16 1.49 -9.58 -5.09
CA ARG A 16 0.78 -9.15 -6.30
C ARG A 16 1.77 -8.84 -7.41
N THR A 17 1.53 -9.42 -8.58
CA THR A 17 2.27 -9.11 -9.80
C THR A 17 1.48 -8.14 -10.67
N LEU A 18 2.12 -7.04 -11.03
CA LEU A 18 1.66 -6.03 -11.98
C LEU A 18 2.49 -6.12 -13.26
N HIS A 19 2.00 -5.51 -14.33
CA HIS A 19 2.70 -5.53 -15.63
C HIS A 19 2.90 -4.11 -16.16
N THR A 20 4.11 -3.85 -16.65
CA THR A 20 4.43 -2.66 -17.44
C THR A 20 3.96 -2.81 -18.89
N PRO A 21 3.95 -1.75 -19.72
CA PRO A 21 3.53 -1.84 -21.12
C PRO A 21 4.48 -2.67 -21.98
N SER A 22 5.74 -2.84 -21.55
CA SER A 22 6.72 -3.72 -22.20
C SER A 22 6.56 -5.20 -21.82
N GLY A 23 5.62 -5.52 -20.92
CA GLY A 23 5.42 -6.88 -20.40
C GLY A 23 6.36 -7.27 -19.26
N ARG A 24 7.22 -6.36 -18.77
CA ARG A 24 8.02 -6.60 -17.55
C ARG A 24 7.11 -6.65 -16.33
N GLU A 25 7.39 -7.60 -15.44
CA GLU A 25 6.68 -7.77 -14.17
C GLU A 25 7.18 -6.80 -13.10
N VAL A 26 6.25 -6.30 -12.29
CA VAL A 26 6.50 -5.57 -11.05
C VAL A 26 5.82 -6.33 -9.91
N THR A 27 6.57 -6.76 -8.91
CA THR A 27 6.06 -7.56 -7.79
C THR A 27 5.95 -6.71 -6.53
N ILE A 28 4.81 -6.81 -5.86
CA ILE A 28 4.56 -6.25 -4.54
C ILE A 28 4.49 -7.41 -3.56
N ASP A 29 5.29 -7.38 -2.49
CA ASP A 29 5.22 -8.32 -1.39
C ASP A 29 4.86 -7.60 -0.09
N LEU A 30 3.97 -8.21 0.70
CA LEU A 30 3.55 -7.73 2.02
C LEU A 30 3.91 -8.77 3.07
N CYS A 31 4.63 -8.36 4.11
CA CYS A 31 4.89 -9.19 5.29
C CYS A 31 3.69 -9.18 6.24
N ALA A 32 3.60 -10.21 7.08
CA ALA A 32 2.71 -10.22 8.23
C ALA A 32 2.95 -8.96 9.08
N PRO A 33 1.90 -8.29 9.58
CA PRO A 33 2.08 -7.25 10.58
C PRO A 33 2.72 -7.83 11.85
N GLU A 34 3.68 -7.12 12.42
CA GLU A 34 4.41 -7.51 13.61
C GLU A 34 4.43 -6.37 14.63
N ARG A 35 4.62 -6.72 15.92
CA ARG A 35 4.78 -5.71 16.97
C ARG A 35 6.11 -4.99 16.81
N MET A 36 6.13 -3.68 17.03
CA MET A 36 7.36 -2.91 17.01
C MET A 36 8.26 -3.32 18.20
N PRO A 37 9.55 -3.65 17.97
CA PRO A 37 10.45 -4.11 19.04
C PRO A 37 10.70 -3.08 20.16
N ASP A 38 10.66 -1.80 19.82
CA ASP A 38 10.94 -0.66 20.70
C ASP A 38 9.69 0.13 21.12
N ALA A 39 8.53 -0.19 20.55
CA ALA A 39 7.23 0.36 20.91
C ALA A 39 6.19 -0.77 20.96
N PRO A 40 6.15 -1.59 22.04
CA PRO A 40 5.44 -2.87 22.03
C PRO A 40 3.92 -2.77 21.89
N ASN A 41 3.35 -1.58 22.05
CA ASN A 41 1.92 -1.30 21.83
C ASN A 41 1.60 -0.94 20.38
N ASP A 42 2.60 -0.67 19.55
CA ASP A 42 2.46 -0.32 18.15
C ASP A 42 2.87 -1.51 17.26
N TRP A 43 2.40 -1.45 16.03
CA TRP A 43 2.59 -2.46 15.01
C TRP A 43 3.23 -1.86 13.78
N PHE A 44 3.95 -2.68 13.03
CA PHE A 44 4.41 -2.34 11.70
C PHE A 44 4.06 -3.43 10.69
N CYS A 45 3.95 -3.06 9.43
CA CYS A 45 3.82 -3.98 8.31
C CYS A 45 4.85 -3.57 7.25
N ALA A 46 5.81 -4.45 6.98
CA ALA A 46 6.84 -4.24 5.98
C ALA A 46 6.34 -4.67 4.60
N TYR A 47 6.84 -4.01 3.56
CA TYR A 47 6.52 -4.31 2.17
C TYR A 47 7.74 -4.12 1.27
N ARG A 48 7.67 -4.75 0.09
CA ARG A 48 8.66 -4.61 -0.96
C ARG A 48 7.98 -4.43 -2.32
N ILE A 49 8.52 -3.56 -3.15
CA ILE A 49 8.17 -3.40 -4.57
C ILE A 49 9.44 -3.68 -5.37
N ALA A 50 9.39 -4.62 -6.31
CA ALA A 50 10.50 -5.01 -7.15
C ALA A 50 10.13 -4.92 -8.63
N GLY A 51 11.08 -4.53 -9.50
CA GLY A 51 10.87 -4.46 -10.96
C GLY A 51 10.52 -3.06 -11.51
N LEU A 52 10.46 -2.03 -10.64
CA LEU A 52 10.37 -0.63 -11.06
C LEU A 52 11.76 -0.07 -11.32
N GLU A 53 12.01 0.43 -12.54
CA GLU A 53 13.27 1.10 -12.93
C GLU A 53 14.57 0.42 -12.44
N ASP A 54 14.58 -0.93 -12.42
CA ASP A 54 15.67 -1.78 -11.93
C ASP A 54 16.02 -1.63 -10.43
N ASN A 55 15.19 -0.92 -9.68
CA ASN A 55 15.31 -0.70 -8.24
C ASN A 55 14.37 -1.59 -7.44
N MET A 56 14.81 -1.92 -6.23
CA MET A 56 13.99 -2.57 -5.20
C MET A 56 13.66 -1.53 -4.14
N ILE A 57 12.37 -1.33 -3.90
CA ILE A 57 11.87 -0.41 -2.88
C ILE A 57 11.36 -1.23 -1.71
N GLU A 58 12.03 -1.12 -0.58
CA GLU A 58 11.53 -1.64 0.69
C GLU A 58 10.95 -0.50 1.54
N GLY A 59 9.92 -0.80 2.31
CA GLY A 59 9.27 0.17 3.18
C GLY A 59 8.47 -0.49 4.28
N ARG A 60 7.89 0.35 5.13
CA ARG A 60 7.03 -0.09 6.22
C ARG A 60 5.98 0.95 6.55
N ALA A 61 4.83 0.49 7.00
CA ALA A 61 3.83 1.33 7.64
C ALA A 61 3.74 1.00 9.12
N LEU A 62 3.43 2.02 9.93
CA LEU A 62 3.21 1.90 11.37
C LEU A 62 1.73 2.08 11.66
N GLY A 63 1.19 1.33 12.61
CA GLY A 63 -0.19 1.46 13.07
C GLY A 63 -0.33 1.09 14.54
N ILE A 64 -1.41 1.52 15.18
CA ILE A 64 -1.72 1.20 16.58
C ILE A 64 -2.13 -0.27 16.74
N ASP A 65 -2.50 -0.93 15.65
CA ASP A 65 -2.80 -2.36 15.58
C ASP A 65 -2.37 -2.96 14.24
N ALA A 66 -2.45 -4.29 14.15
CA ALA A 66 -2.06 -5.06 12.97
C ALA A 66 -2.87 -4.71 11.72
N LEU A 67 -4.17 -4.42 11.87
CA LEU A 67 -5.07 -4.13 10.75
C LEU A 67 -4.76 -2.76 10.16
N GLN A 68 -4.53 -1.76 11.01
CA GLN A 68 -4.14 -0.41 10.60
C GLN A 68 -2.76 -0.43 9.94
N ALA A 69 -1.78 -1.14 10.51
CA ALA A 69 -0.45 -1.26 9.92
C ALA A 69 -0.51 -1.88 8.52
N LEU A 70 -1.28 -2.95 8.32
CA LEU A 70 -1.50 -3.56 7.00
C LEU A 70 -2.20 -2.60 6.03
N SER A 71 -3.26 -1.95 6.48
CA SER A 71 -4.04 -1.01 5.64
C SER A 71 -3.18 0.17 5.19
N LEU A 72 -2.36 0.71 6.08
CA LEU A 72 -1.42 1.79 5.75
C LEU A 72 -0.28 1.32 4.85
N ALA A 73 0.18 0.07 4.96
CA ALA A 73 1.17 -0.49 4.05
C ALA A 73 0.61 -0.58 2.62
N LEU A 74 -0.65 -1.04 2.47
CA LEU A 74 -1.34 -1.05 1.19
C LEU A 74 -1.47 0.35 0.59
N VAL A 75 -1.82 1.36 1.40
CA VAL A 75 -1.91 2.76 0.97
C VAL A 75 -0.56 3.29 0.51
N GLN A 76 0.50 3.08 1.29
CA GLN A 76 1.85 3.52 0.90
C GLN A 76 2.33 2.86 -0.38
N VAL A 77 2.03 1.57 -0.59
CA VAL A 77 2.33 0.89 -1.86
C VAL A 77 1.57 1.56 -3.00
N GLY A 78 0.26 1.77 -2.85
CA GLY A 78 -0.57 2.45 -3.84
C GLY A 78 -0.03 3.84 -4.21
N ASP A 79 0.28 4.67 -3.21
CA ASP A 79 0.82 6.01 -3.41
C ASP A 79 2.18 6.00 -4.11
N LYS A 80 3.05 5.04 -3.76
CA LYS A 80 4.36 4.88 -4.42
C LYS A 80 4.22 4.53 -5.89
N LEU A 81 3.27 3.65 -6.22
CA LEU A 81 2.98 3.26 -7.61
C LEU A 81 2.28 4.37 -8.39
N GLU A 82 1.43 5.17 -7.75
CA GLU A 82 0.78 6.34 -8.37
C GLU A 82 1.79 7.46 -8.65
N ALA A 83 2.79 7.63 -7.77
CA ALA A 83 3.88 8.57 -7.95
C ALA A 83 4.90 8.12 -9.02
N ASP A 84 5.03 6.81 -9.22
CA ASP A 84 5.84 6.24 -10.29
C ASP A 84 5.10 6.44 -11.62
N SER A 85 5.67 7.27 -12.52
CA SER A 85 5.03 7.60 -13.79
C SER A 85 4.89 6.41 -14.78
N THR A 86 5.36 5.22 -14.40
CA THR A 86 5.19 3.99 -15.19
C THR A 86 3.73 3.58 -15.21
N ARG A 87 3.17 3.43 -16.41
CA ARG A 87 1.84 2.83 -16.57
C ARG A 87 1.88 1.35 -16.20
N LEU A 88 1.23 0.96 -15.13
CA LEU A 88 1.12 -0.43 -14.68
C LEU A 88 -0.30 -0.94 -14.92
N THR A 89 -0.43 -2.26 -15.12
CA THR A 89 -1.73 -2.94 -15.15
C THR A 89 -1.80 -4.11 -14.18
N PHE A 90 -3.00 -4.34 -13.66
CA PHE A 90 -3.36 -5.52 -12.89
C PHE A 90 -4.56 -6.19 -13.55
N LEU A 91 -4.46 -7.50 -13.85
CA LEU A 91 -5.53 -8.23 -14.56
C LEU A 91 -5.95 -7.54 -15.87
N GLU A 92 -4.97 -7.02 -16.62
CA GLU A 92 -5.18 -6.25 -17.87
C GLU A 92 -5.96 -4.93 -17.70
N GLN A 93 -6.14 -4.46 -16.47
CA GLN A 93 -6.81 -3.19 -16.13
C GLN A 93 -5.82 -2.16 -15.59
N ASP A 94 -6.11 -0.87 -15.84
CA ASP A 94 -5.33 0.25 -15.28
C ASP A 94 -5.63 0.48 -13.78
N ASP A 95 -6.74 -0.06 -13.27
CA ASP A 95 -7.03 -0.07 -11.82
C ASP A 95 -6.19 -1.15 -11.13
N LEU A 96 -5.20 -0.70 -10.35
CA LEU A 96 -4.31 -1.60 -9.62
C LEU A 96 -4.96 -2.25 -8.40
N MET A 97 -6.20 -1.87 -8.05
CA MET A 97 -6.94 -2.33 -6.87
C MET A 97 -6.13 -2.19 -5.57
N LEU A 98 -5.42 -1.08 -5.44
CA LEU A 98 -4.68 -0.68 -4.25
C LEU A 98 -5.27 0.63 -3.74
N PRO A 99 -5.52 0.76 -2.43
CA PRO A 99 -5.92 2.04 -1.87
C PRO A 99 -4.77 3.04 -2.01
N THR A 100 -5.10 4.31 -2.19
CA THR A 100 -4.18 5.46 -2.17
C THR A 100 -4.75 6.54 -1.26
N ILE A 101 -3.94 7.51 -0.85
CA ILE A 101 -4.44 8.68 -0.09
C ILE A 101 -5.53 9.41 -0.88
N SER A 102 -5.39 9.50 -2.21
CA SER A 102 -6.40 10.14 -3.08
C SER A 102 -7.73 9.38 -3.10
N THR A 103 -7.74 8.06 -2.91
CA THR A 103 -8.98 7.27 -2.73
C THR A 103 -9.62 7.46 -1.36
N LEU A 104 -8.85 7.77 -0.30
CA LEU A 104 -9.38 8.01 1.04
C LEU A 104 -10.05 9.38 1.17
N ASP A 105 -9.60 10.37 0.39
CA ASP A 105 -10.13 11.76 0.43
C ASP A 105 -11.38 11.95 -0.45
N ARG A 106 -11.68 11.01 -1.37
CA ARG A 106 -12.80 11.11 -2.32
C ARG A 106 -14.19 10.76 -1.76
N GLN A 107 -14.32 10.44 -0.48
CA GLN A 107 -15.62 10.30 0.19
C GLN A 107 -15.57 10.91 1.60
N PRO A 108 -15.79 12.24 1.79
CA PRO A 108 -17.11 12.69 2.28
C PRO A 108 -17.42 14.21 2.15
N LEU A 109 -17.48 14.81 0.94
CA LEU A 109 -18.12 16.14 0.78
C LEU A 109 -19.30 16.12 -0.21
N GLU A 110 -19.23 15.32 -1.27
CA GLU A 110 -20.33 15.23 -2.24
C GLU A 110 -21.58 14.50 -1.74
N ARG A 111 -21.44 13.64 -0.72
CA ARG A 111 -22.59 12.96 -0.08
C ARG A 111 -23.36 13.88 0.87
N LEU A 112 -22.70 14.87 1.48
CA LEU A 112 -23.35 15.87 2.31
C LEU A 112 -24.09 16.90 1.46
N ALA A 113 -23.49 17.33 0.33
CA ALA A 113 -24.12 18.28 -0.59
C ALA A 113 -25.43 17.75 -1.21
N ARG A 114 -25.52 16.44 -1.51
CA ARG A 114 -26.72 15.81 -2.09
C ARG A 114 -27.88 15.64 -1.09
N ASN A 115 -27.60 15.57 0.20
CA ASN A 115 -28.63 15.38 1.24
C ASN A 115 -29.15 16.71 1.82
N SER A 116 -28.47 17.83 1.57
CA SER A 116 -28.94 19.17 1.96
C SER A 116 -29.97 19.77 0.99
N SER A 117 -30.14 19.22 -0.21
CA SER A 117 -31.10 19.70 -1.22
C SER A 117 -32.49 19.06 -1.13
N ALA A 118 -32.73 18.20 -0.14
CA ALA A 118 -34.02 17.51 0.06
C ALA A 118 -34.84 18.09 1.22
N ILE A 119 -34.43 19.26 1.75
CA ILE A 119 -35.16 20.01 2.78
C ILE A 119 -35.30 21.46 2.29
N GLU A 120 -36.08 21.67 1.24
CA GLU A 120 -36.77 22.94 0.94
C GLU A 120 -38.14 22.65 0.33
#